data_AF-A0A940AC59-F1
#
_entry.id   AF-A0A940AC59-F1
#
_cell.length_a   1.000
_cell.length_b   1.000
_cell.length_c   1.000
_cell.angle_alpha   90.00
_cell.angle_beta   90.00
_cell.angle_gamma   90.00
#
_symmetry.space_group_name_H-M   'P 1'
#
loop_
_entity.id
_entity.type
_entity.pdbx_description
1 polymer ?
#
loop_
_entity_poly.entity_id
_entity_poly.type
_entity_poly.pdbx_seq_one_letter_code
_entity_poly.pdbx_strand_id
1 'polypeptide(L)'
;MTKILAIIGIVGGLLCACADLLLDLKGADNKKLGGGTVESKWATMAHWRFVWSAILAMFAVPMYTCGFVALMQEVAVGHKTLATVFMIIFLCGAMGGFMIHTFLCVQPTVFKTITAKADTELAVETVEASFRHIYVPFFTLYSMLVIVPAIAVVVMIITDVINAPLWCVILNPVVFQLLGFAFRATKLKIFIDAPSCCAASLGLAMYGVLALIAL
;
A
#
# COMPACT_ATOMS: atom_id res chain seq x y z
N MET A 1 -5.20 -21.22 -14.53
CA MET A 1 -4.77 -20.84 -13.17
C MET A 1 -4.46 -19.34 -13.09
N THR A 2 -3.69 -18.78 -14.03
CA THR A 2 -3.34 -17.35 -14.10
C THR A 2 -4.55 -16.40 -13.99
N LYS A 3 -5.61 -16.62 -14.79
CA LYS A 3 -6.84 -15.79 -14.74
C LYS A 3 -7.46 -15.68 -13.35
N ILE A 4 -7.49 -16.79 -12.59
CA ILE A 4 -8.06 -16.82 -11.24
C ILE A 4 -7.17 -16.01 -10.28
N LEU A 5 -5.86 -16.20 -10.36
CA LEU A 5 -4.88 -15.45 -9.55
C LEU A 5 -4.95 -13.94 -9.83
N ALA A 6 -5.14 -13.56 -11.10
CA ALA A 6 -5.31 -12.17 -11.50
C ALA A 6 -6.56 -11.54 -10.88
N ILE A 7 -7.71 -12.24 -10.92
CA ILE A 7 -8.96 -11.79 -10.30
C ILE A 7 -8.82 -11.67 -8.78
N ILE A 8 -8.22 -12.67 -8.12
CA ILE A 8 -7.91 -12.61 -6.68
C ILE A 8 -7.01 -11.41 -6.38
N GLY A 9 -6.03 -11.14 -7.25
CA GLY A 9 -5.18 -9.96 -7.23
C GLY A 9 -5.94 -8.64 -7.18
N ILE A 10 -6.89 -8.49 -8.09
CA ILE A 10 -7.74 -7.29 -8.17
C ILE A 10 -8.55 -7.13 -6.88
N VAL A 11 -9.22 -8.19 -6.44
CA VAL A 11 -10.01 -8.18 -5.20
C VAL A 11 -9.14 -7.85 -3.98
N GLY A 12 -7.93 -8.42 -3.93
CA GLY A 12 -6.95 -8.15 -2.86
C GLY A 12 -6.52 -6.69 -2.80
N GLY A 13 -6.23 -6.07 -3.94
CA GLY A 13 -5.84 -4.65 -3.98
C GLY A 13 -6.99 -3.72 -3.57
N LEU A 14 -8.22 -4.02 -3.99
CA LEU A 14 -9.43 -3.32 -3.53
C LEU A 14 -9.65 -3.50 -2.02
N LEU A 15 -9.45 -4.71 -1.50
CA LEU A 15 -9.54 -4.99 -0.07
C LEU A 15 -8.49 -4.21 0.74
N CYS A 16 -7.27 -4.11 0.20
CA CYS A 16 -6.19 -3.32 0.79
C CYS A 16 -6.54 -1.82 0.79
N ALA A 17 -7.14 -1.32 -0.30
CA ALA A 17 -7.64 0.04 -0.37
C ALA A 17 -8.72 0.32 0.71
N CYS A 18 -9.61 -0.64 0.99
CA CYS A 18 -10.54 -0.55 2.12
C CYS A 18 -9.83 -0.54 3.47
N ALA A 19 -8.79 -1.37 3.65
CA ALA A 19 -7.98 -1.38 4.86
C ALA A 19 -7.32 -0.02 5.08
N ASP A 20 -6.74 0.59 4.05
CA ASP A 20 -6.13 1.93 4.11
C ASP A 20 -7.13 3.01 4.49
N LEU A 21 -8.35 2.96 3.93
CA LEU A 21 -9.40 3.91 4.28
C LEU A 21 -9.80 3.80 5.77
N LEU A 22 -9.92 2.58 6.29
CA LEU A 22 -10.20 2.37 7.72
C LEU A 22 -9.10 2.95 8.60
N LEU A 23 -7.83 2.77 8.21
CA LEU A 23 -6.66 3.28 8.91
C LEU A 23 -6.55 4.82 8.84
N ASP A 24 -6.71 5.41 7.66
CA ASP A 24 -6.16 6.75 7.37
C ASP A 24 -7.21 7.84 7.13
N LEU A 25 -8.51 7.51 7.10
CA LEU A 25 -9.58 8.52 6.97
C LEU A 25 -9.76 9.33 8.27
N LYS A 26 -9.05 10.45 8.40
CA LYS A 26 -8.89 11.23 9.64
C LYS A 26 -9.84 12.44 9.72
N GLY A 27 -10.20 13.02 8.59
CA GLY A 27 -11.03 14.22 8.49
C GLY A 27 -10.23 15.51 8.28
N ALA A 28 -10.94 16.55 7.84
CA ALA A 28 -10.37 17.83 7.38
C ALA A 28 -9.66 18.66 8.48
N ASP A 29 -10.01 18.43 9.73
CA ASP A 29 -9.48 19.14 10.90
C ASP A 29 -8.33 18.39 11.58
N ASN A 30 -7.86 17.30 10.99
CA ASN A 30 -6.69 16.57 11.44
C ASN A 30 -5.41 17.40 11.29
N LYS A 31 -4.54 17.35 12.30
CA LYS A 31 -3.26 18.05 12.33
C LYS A 31 -2.13 17.06 12.62
N LYS A 32 -1.00 17.30 11.97
CA LYS A 32 0.27 16.65 12.29
C LYS A 32 0.79 17.16 13.64
N LEU A 33 1.22 16.23 14.50
CA LEU A 33 1.85 16.51 15.78
C LEU A 33 3.33 16.08 15.74
N GLY A 34 4.15 16.66 16.62
CA GLY A 34 5.58 16.37 16.73
C GLY A 34 6.35 16.61 15.43
N GLY A 35 7.25 15.70 15.10
CA GLY A 35 8.00 15.60 13.84
C GLY A 35 7.16 15.17 12.62
N GLY A 36 5.83 15.11 12.74
CA GLY A 36 4.91 14.94 11.59
C GLY A 36 4.48 13.50 11.30
N THR A 37 4.82 12.54 12.16
CA THR A 37 4.38 11.14 12.05
C THR A 37 3.08 10.87 12.80
N VAL A 38 2.75 11.70 13.79
CA VAL A 38 1.58 11.54 14.66
C VAL A 38 0.42 12.41 14.17
N GLU A 39 -0.79 11.88 14.29
CA GLU A 39 -2.02 12.53 13.83
C GLU A 39 -2.91 12.87 15.01
N SER A 40 -3.34 14.13 15.13
CA SER A 40 -4.16 14.60 16.26
C SER A 40 -5.48 13.84 16.39
N LYS A 41 -6.03 13.34 15.27
CA LYS A 41 -7.30 12.61 15.27
C LYS A 41 -7.24 11.21 15.83
N TRP A 42 -6.06 10.60 15.98
CA TRP A 42 -5.94 9.28 16.57
C TRP A 42 -6.54 9.18 17.97
N ALA A 43 -6.51 10.27 18.77
CA ALA A 43 -7.14 10.31 20.09
C ALA A 43 -8.66 10.08 20.05
N THR A 44 -9.33 10.50 18.96
CA THR A 44 -10.80 10.47 18.85
C THR A 44 -11.32 9.39 17.92
N MET A 45 -10.49 8.88 17.02
CA MET A 45 -10.85 7.80 16.11
C MET A 45 -11.28 6.53 16.87
N ALA A 46 -12.27 5.84 16.31
CA ALA A 46 -12.78 4.61 16.88
C ALA A 46 -11.78 3.47 16.71
N HIS A 47 -11.45 2.78 17.81
CA HIS A 47 -10.40 1.76 17.82
C HIS A 47 -10.69 0.57 16.90
N TRP A 48 -11.97 0.19 16.74
CA TRP A 48 -12.38 -0.90 15.85
C TRP A 48 -11.91 -0.72 14.41
N ARG A 49 -11.72 0.52 13.94
CA ARG A 49 -11.25 0.83 12.60
C ARG A 49 -9.85 0.25 12.36
N PHE A 50 -8.96 0.39 13.33
CA PHE A 50 -7.58 -0.09 13.24
C PHE A 50 -7.51 -1.61 13.33
N VAL A 51 -8.36 -2.22 14.17
CA VAL A 51 -8.48 -3.68 14.28
C VAL A 51 -8.94 -4.27 12.94
N TRP A 52 -10.03 -3.75 12.38
CA TRP A 52 -10.54 -4.23 11.10
C TRP A 52 -9.58 -3.94 9.95
N SER A 53 -8.91 -2.78 9.95
CA SER A 53 -7.88 -2.47 8.96
C SER A 53 -6.76 -3.52 8.94
N ALA A 54 -6.24 -3.90 10.12
CA ALA A 54 -5.22 -4.95 10.21
C ALA A 54 -5.73 -6.34 9.76
N ILE A 55 -6.96 -6.70 10.12
CA ILE A 55 -7.59 -7.97 9.70
C ILE A 55 -7.77 -8.00 8.17
N LEU A 56 -8.24 -6.90 7.57
CA LEU A 56 -8.40 -6.81 6.13
C LEU A 56 -7.04 -6.93 5.42
N ALA A 57 -6.01 -6.24 5.92
CA ALA A 57 -4.66 -6.31 5.36
C ALA A 57 -4.06 -7.73 5.42
N MET A 58 -4.35 -8.50 6.46
CA MET A 58 -3.92 -9.91 6.59
C MET A 58 -4.36 -10.77 5.39
N PHE A 59 -5.55 -10.53 4.85
CA PHE A 59 -6.05 -11.22 3.66
C PHE A 59 -5.69 -10.48 2.37
N ALA A 60 -5.74 -9.15 2.38
CA ALA A 60 -5.51 -8.33 1.20
C ALA A 60 -4.09 -8.50 0.64
N VAL A 61 -3.07 -8.57 1.51
CA VAL A 61 -1.67 -8.72 1.13
C VAL A 61 -1.38 -9.98 0.31
N PRO A 62 -1.70 -11.20 0.79
CA PRO A 62 -1.52 -12.40 -0.01
C PRO A 62 -2.40 -12.37 -1.27
N MET A 63 -3.61 -11.80 -1.19
CA MET A 63 -4.51 -11.73 -2.34
C MET A 63 -3.98 -10.82 -3.46
N TYR A 64 -3.57 -9.57 -3.19
CA TYR A 64 -3.01 -8.70 -4.24
C TYR A 64 -1.71 -9.27 -4.79
N THR A 65 -0.97 -10.04 -3.99
CA THR A 65 0.25 -10.73 -4.42
C THR A 65 -0.07 -11.76 -5.50
N CYS A 66 -1.24 -12.41 -5.47
CA CYS A 66 -1.69 -13.27 -6.57
C CYS A 66 -1.77 -12.53 -7.91
N GLY A 67 -2.14 -11.23 -7.91
CA GLY A 67 -2.19 -10.42 -9.12
C GLY A 67 -0.80 -10.21 -9.74
N PHE A 68 0.19 -9.90 -8.91
CA PHE A 68 1.57 -9.76 -9.38
C PHE A 68 2.18 -11.10 -9.81
N VAL A 69 1.88 -12.18 -9.07
CA VAL A 69 2.29 -13.54 -9.46
C VAL A 69 1.68 -13.93 -10.81
N ALA A 70 0.41 -13.61 -11.05
CA ALA A 70 -0.23 -13.86 -12.34
C ALA A 70 0.48 -13.10 -13.48
N LEU A 71 0.84 -11.83 -13.27
CA LEU A 71 1.60 -11.06 -14.26
C LEU A 71 2.99 -11.65 -14.51
N MET A 72 3.69 -12.10 -13.47
CA MET A 72 5.01 -12.72 -13.61
C MET A 72 4.95 -14.11 -14.25
N GLN A 73 3.83 -14.83 -14.12
CA GLN A 73 3.62 -16.09 -14.86
C GLN A 73 3.59 -15.86 -16.38
N GLU A 74 2.98 -14.77 -16.84
CA GLU A 74 2.98 -14.40 -18.25
C GLU A 74 4.38 -14.01 -18.73
N VAL A 75 5.11 -13.21 -17.95
CA VAL A 75 6.52 -12.87 -18.26
C VAL A 75 7.39 -14.13 -18.31
N ALA A 76 7.14 -15.12 -17.46
CA ALA A 76 7.94 -16.34 -17.37
C ALA A 76 7.88 -17.23 -18.62
N VAL A 77 6.88 -17.06 -19.49
CA VAL A 77 6.76 -17.81 -20.76
C VAL A 77 7.97 -17.56 -21.66
N GLY A 78 8.46 -16.32 -21.74
CA GLY A 78 9.65 -15.95 -22.50
C GLY A 78 10.87 -15.59 -21.65
N HIS A 79 10.68 -15.14 -20.40
CA HIS A 79 11.69 -14.46 -19.60
C HIS A 79 11.73 -14.97 -18.14
N LYS A 80 11.91 -16.29 -17.97
CA LYS A 80 11.82 -16.99 -16.66
C LYS A 80 12.69 -16.38 -15.56
N THR A 81 13.95 -16.05 -15.84
CA THR A 81 14.86 -15.47 -14.82
C THR A 81 14.37 -14.11 -14.36
N LEU A 82 13.93 -13.26 -15.29
CA LEU A 82 13.39 -11.93 -15.00
C LEU A 82 12.15 -12.02 -14.12
N ALA A 83 11.19 -12.88 -14.50
CA ALA A 83 9.98 -13.14 -13.73
C ALA A 83 10.29 -13.62 -12.31
N THR A 84 11.25 -14.54 -12.17
CA THR A 84 11.63 -15.10 -10.85
C THR A 84 12.23 -14.03 -9.94
N VAL A 85 13.15 -13.20 -10.45
CA VAL A 85 13.78 -12.13 -9.68
C VAL A 85 12.73 -11.15 -9.16
N PHE A 86 11.84 -10.66 -10.03
CA PHE A 86 10.83 -9.69 -9.61
C PHE A 86 9.75 -10.30 -8.71
N MET A 87 9.42 -11.58 -8.89
CA MET A 87 8.53 -12.28 -7.96
C MET A 87 9.14 -12.36 -6.55
N ILE A 88 10.44 -12.68 -6.41
CA ILE A 88 11.11 -12.71 -5.10
C ILE A 88 11.13 -11.32 -4.46
N ILE A 89 11.49 -10.28 -5.24
CA ILE A 89 11.49 -8.90 -4.77
C ILE A 89 10.10 -8.50 -4.25
N PHE A 90 9.07 -8.79 -5.03
CA PHE A 90 7.70 -8.47 -4.66
C PHE A 90 7.24 -9.23 -3.41
N LEU A 91 7.59 -10.52 -3.26
CA LEU A 91 7.25 -11.32 -2.09
C LEU A 91 7.90 -10.78 -0.80
N CYS A 92 9.19 -10.39 -0.88
CA CYS A 92 9.84 -9.68 0.22
C CYS A 92 9.13 -8.36 0.54
N GLY A 93 8.75 -7.60 -0.48
CA GLY A 93 7.94 -6.39 -0.34
C GLY A 93 6.58 -6.64 0.31
N ALA A 94 5.88 -7.71 -0.08
CA ALA A 94 4.56 -8.07 0.45
C ALA A 94 4.60 -8.43 1.93
N MET A 95 5.64 -9.17 2.38
CA MET A 95 5.91 -9.38 3.80
C MET A 95 6.01 -8.05 4.55
N GLY A 96 6.74 -7.08 3.97
CA GLY A 96 6.81 -5.74 4.53
C GLY A 96 5.50 -4.97 4.47
N GLY A 97 4.71 -5.11 3.42
CA GLY A 97 3.38 -4.51 3.31
C GLY A 97 2.49 -4.87 4.51
N PHE A 98 2.43 -6.17 4.85
CA PHE A 98 1.66 -6.62 6.02
C PHE A 98 2.24 -6.11 7.35
N MET A 99 3.57 -6.18 7.52
CA MET A 99 4.25 -5.68 8.72
C MET A 99 4.00 -4.18 8.92
N ILE A 100 4.23 -3.38 7.88
CA ILE A 100 4.05 -1.92 7.87
C ILE A 100 2.60 -1.58 8.20
N HIS A 101 1.64 -2.21 7.51
CA HIS A 101 0.22 -1.92 7.70
C HIS A 101 -0.22 -2.20 9.14
N THR A 102 0.16 -3.37 9.66
CA THR A 102 -0.17 -3.76 11.04
C THR A 102 0.49 -2.82 12.05
N PHE A 103 1.77 -2.48 11.84
CA PHE A 103 2.47 -1.51 12.68
C PHE A 103 1.74 -0.16 12.72
N LEU A 104 1.34 0.37 11.56
CA LEU A 104 0.61 1.62 11.43
C LEU A 104 -0.77 1.56 12.10
N CYS A 105 -1.45 0.41 12.12
CA CYS A 105 -2.70 0.23 12.84
C CYS A 105 -2.53 0.25 14.37
N VAL A 106 -1.36 -0.16 14.87
CA VAL A 106 -1.07 -0.17 16.31
C VAL A 106 -0.75 1.24 16.83
N GLN A 107 -0.07 2.08 16.06
CA GLN A 107 0.36 3.42 16.52
C GLN A 107 -0.78 4.31 17.05
N PRO A 108 -1.95 4.42 16.38
CA PRO A 108 -3.09 5.16 16.92
C PRO A 108 -3.58 4.65 18.26
N THR A 109 -3.49 3.34 18.50
CA THR A 109 -3.91 2.70 19.75
C THR A 109 -2.94 3.03 20.87
N VAL A 110 -1.64 2.97 20.60
CA VAL A 110 -0.59 3.36 21.55
C VAL A 110 -0.77 4.83 21.93
N PHE A 111 -0.86 5.71 20.92
CA PHE A 111 -1.08 7.14 21.11
C PHE A 111 -2.30 7.42 21.99
N LYS A 112 -3.47 6.89 21.59
CA LYS A 112 -4.74 7.08 22.30
C LYS A 112 -4.68 6.58 23.75
N THR A 113 -4.04 5.44 23.99
CA THR A 113 -3.97 4.85 25.32
C THR A 113 -3.08 5.67 26.26
N ILE A 114 -1.94 6.16 25.77
CA ILE A 114 -1.03 6.99 26.56
C ILE A 114 -1.68 8.35 26.84
N THR A 115 -2.24 9.01 25.82
CA THR A 115 -2.92 10.31 26.00
C THR A 115 -4.08 10.23 27.01
N ALA A 116 -4.78 9.09 27.10
CA ALA A 116 -5.87 8.91 28.05
C ALA A 116 -5.41 8.68 29.51
N LYS A 117 -4.15 8.29 29.74
CA LYS A 117 -3.63 7.90 31.06
C LYS A 117 -2.48 8.75 31.58
N ALA A 118 -1.79 9.45 30.69
CA ALA A 118 -0.64 10.31 30.95
C ALA A 118 -0.85 11.61 30.15
N ASP A 119 0.15 12.03 29.38
CA ASP A 119 0.11 13.25 28.59
C ASP A 119 0.35 12.99 27.09
N THR A 120 0.14 14.04 26.29
CA THR A 120 0.28 13.97 24.83
C THR A 120 1.74 13.97 24.38
N GLU A 121 2.64 14.59 25.14
CA GLU A 121 4.06 14.68 24.80
C GLU A 121 4.71 13.30 24.85
N LEU A 122 4.49 12.56 25.93
CA LEU A 122 4.93 11.18 26.08
C LEU A 122 4.34 10.27 24.99
N ALA A 123 3.08 10.48 24.62
CA ALA A 123 2.42 9.72 23.55
C ALA A 123 3.08 9.96 22.18
N VAL A 124 3.40 11.23 21.86
CA VAL A 124 4.10 11.61 20.63
C VAL A 124 5.51 11.01 20.61
N GLU A 125 6.28 11.19 21.69
CA GLU A 125 7.65 10.68 21.79
C GLU A 125 7.71 9.15 21.60
N THR A 126 6.80 8.42 22.25
CA THR A 126 6.73 6.95 22.17
C THR A 126 6.48 6.47 20.74
N VAL A 127 5.53 7.11 20.04
CA VAL A 127 5.21 6.75 18.65
C VAL A 127 6.38 7.09 17.73
N GLU A 128 6.98 8.27 17.88
CA GLU A 128 8.13 8.68 17.05
C GLU A 128 9.34 7.76 17.26
N ALA A 129 9.64 7.39 18.50
CA ALA A 129 10.67 6.41 18.82
C ALA A 129 10.39 5.07 18.12
N SER A 130 9.13 4.61 18.15
CA SER A 130 8.70 3.39 17.47
C SER A 130 8.90 3.48 15.95
N PHE A 131 8.58 4.62 15.33
CA PHE A 131 8.82 4.85 13.89
C PHE A 131 10.31 4.84 13.54
N ARG A 132 11.18 5.41 14.38
CA ARG A 132 12.64 5.40 14.15
C ARG A 132 13.19 3.98 14.06
N HIS A 133 12.69 3.05 14.88
CA HIS A 133 13.11 1.65 14.85
C HIS A 133 12.84 0.95 13.52
N ILE A 134 11.72 1.27 12.88
CA ILE A 134 11.31 0.61 11.65
C ILE A 134 11.61 1.42 10.40
N TYR A 135 12.23 2.60 10.51
CA TYR A 135 12.43 3.50 9.36
C TYR A 135 13.12 2.80 8.18
N VAL A 136 14.27 2.16 8.43
CA VAL A 136 15.02 1.45 7.38
C VAL A 136 14.20 0.27 6.80
N PRO A 137 13.66 -0.67 7.62
CA PRO A 137 12.77 -1.72 7.11
C PRO A 137 11.57 -1.19 6.32
N PHE A 138 10.93 -0.12 6.79
CA PHE A 138 9.76 0.48 6.16
C PHE A 138 10.08 0.90 4.73
N PHE A 139 11.07 1.77 4.54
CA PHE A 139 11.38 2.30 3.20
C PHE A 139 11.95 1.23 2.28
N THR A 140 12.73 0.30 2.82
CA THR A 140 13.31 -0.79 2.04
C THR A 140 12.21 -1.70 1.49
N LEU A 141 11.35 -2.20 2.38
CA LEU A 141 10.32 -3.16 2.00
C LEU A 141 9.19 -2.50 1.20
N TYR A 142 8.84 -1.24 1.51
CA TYR A 142 7.90 -0.47 0.68
C TYR A 142 8.45 -0.27 -0.74
N SER A 143 9.75 0.01 -0.89
CA SER A 143 10.37 0.14 -2.22
C SER A 143 10.34 -1.18 -2.99
N MET A 144 10.57 -2.31 -2.33
CA MET A 144 10.48 -3.65 -2.93
C MET A 144 9.04 -4.02 -3.32
N LEU A 145 8.03 -3.49 -2.64
CA LEU A 145 6.61 -3.74 -2.94
C LEU A 145 6.07 -2.84 -4.05
N VAL A 146 6.39 -1.54 -3.99
CA VAL A 146 5.73 -0.52 -4.79
C VAL A 146 6.64 0.00 -5.90
N ILE A 147 7.81 0.50 -5.54
CA ILE A 147 8.65 1.30 -6.45
C ILE A 147 9.35 0.41 -7.48
N VAL A 148 10.11 -0.59 -7.01
CA VAL A 148 10.90 -1.46 -7.88
C VAL A 148 10.00 -2.25 -8.84
N PRO A 149 8.90 -2.90 -8.40
CA PRO A 149 8.02 -3.62 -9.31
C PRO A 149 7.32 -2.70 -10.32
N ALA A 150 6.94 -1.48 -9.93
CA ALA A 150 6.29 -0.54 -10.83
C ALA A 150 7.23 -0.10 -11.97
N ILE A 151 8.47 0.27 -11.64
CA ILE A 151 9.48 0.63 -12.64
C ILE A 151 9.74 -0.56 -13.57
N ALA A 152 9.88 -1.76 -13.00
CA ALA A 152 10.12 -2.98 -13.78
C ALA A 152 8.98 -3.26 -14.76
N VAL A 153 7.72 -3.20 -14.32
CA VAL A 153 6.55 -3.42 -15.17
C VAL A 153 6.46 -2.37 -16.28
N VAL A 154 6.75 -1.09 -15.99
CA VAL A 154 6.81 -0.04 -17.01
C VAL A 154 7.87 -0.36 -18.08
N VAL A 155 9.08 -0.73 -17.66
CA VAL A 155 10.15 -1.12 -18.59
C VAL A 155 9.74 -2.33 -19.42
N MET A 156 9.17 -3.36 -18.78
CA MET A 156 8.72 -4.58 -19.47
C MET A 156 7.61 -4.33 -20.50
N ILE A 157 6.71 -3.36 -20.27
CA ILE A 157 5.71 -2.95 -21.26
C ILE A 157 6.39 -2.22 -22.43
N ILE A 158 7.29 -1.28 -22.15
CA ILE A 158 7.99 -0.49 -23.18
C ILE A 158 8.86 -1.39 -24.08
N THR A 159 9.46 -2.44 -23.52
CA THR A 159 10.32 -3.39 -24.25
C THR A 159 9.56 -4.59 -24.80
N ASP A 160 8.22 -4.58 -24.78
CA ASP A 160 7.35 -5.65 -25.30
C ASP A 160 7.58 -7.03 -24.63
N VAL A 161 8.11 -7.05 -23.41
CA VAL A 161 8.26 -8.25 -22.58
C VAL A 161 6.91 -8.63 -21.96
N ILE A 162 6.10 -7.64 -21.60
CA ILE A 162 4.69 -7.79 -21.27
C ILE A 162 3.91 -7.34 -22.52
N ASN A 163 3.19 -8.28 -23.14
CA ASN A 163 2.33 -8.00 -24.30
C ASN A 163 1.09 -7.20 -23.87
N ALA A 164 1.23 -5.89 -23.74
CA ALA A 164 0.16 -4.99 -23.38
C ALA A 164 0.30 -3.66 -24.14
N PRO A 165 -0.81 -2.97 -24.47
CA PRO A 165 -0.75 -1.67 -25.11
C PRO A 165 0.05 -0.65 -24.27
N LEU A 166 0.79 0.25 -24.92
CA LEU A 166 1.69 1.20 -24.23
C LEU A 166 1.01 2.05 -23.15
N TRP A 167 -0.29 2.37 -23.27
CA TRP A 167 -1.00 3.13 -22.23
C TRP A 167 -1.05 2.41 -20.87
N CYS A 168 -0.87 1.08 -20.86
CA CYS A 168 -0.83 0.25 -19.66
C CYS A 168 0.33 0.61 -18.71
N VAL A 169 1.31 1.41 -19.14
CA VAL A 169 2.38 1.93 -18.25
C VAL A 169 1.83 2.72 -17.06
N ILE A 170 0.59 3.25 -17.14
CA ILE A 170 -0.04 3.98 -16.02
C ILE A 170 -0.66 3.06 -14.95
N LEU A 171 -0.80 1.76 -15.24
CA LEU A 171 -1.50 0.78 -14.41
C LEU A 171 -0.59 0.20 -13.32
N ASN A 172 -0.08 1.04 -12.42
CA ASN A 172 0.85 0.63 -11.38
C ASN A 172 0.68 1.47 -10.09
N PRO A 173 1.14 0.98 -8.92
CA PRO A 173 0.97 1.65 -7.63
C PRO A 173 1.67 3.00 -7.52
N VAL A 174 2.79 3.23 -8.21
CA VAL A 174 3.49 4.52 -8.18
C VAL A 174 2.66 5.61 -8.85
N VAL A 175 2.15 5.35 -10.05
CA VAL A 175 1.32 6.32 -10.79
C VAL A 175 0.05 6.64 -10.02
N PHE A 176 -0.63 5.61 -9.50
CA PHE A 176 -1.82 5.83 -8.67
C PHE A 176 -1.47 6.65 -7.42
N GLN A 177 -0.37 6.36 -6.73
CA GLN A 177 0.05 7.13 -5.56
C GLN A 177 0.30 8.61 -5.89
N LEU A 178 0.92 8.90 -7.04
CA LEU A 178 1.13 10.27 -7.51
C LEU A 178 -0.20 10.99 -7.79
N LEU A 179 -1.16 10.30 -8.43
CA LEU A 179 -2.52 10.84 -8.61
C LEU A 179 -3.19 11.11 -7.25
N GLY A 180 -3.03 10.19 -6.31
CA GLY A 180 -3.49 10.33 -4.92
C GLY A 180 -2.95 11.60 -4.25
N PHE A 181 -1.65 11.84 -4.37
CA PHE A 181 -1.01 13.06 -3.85
C PHE A 181 -1.48 14.32 -4.57
N ALA A 182 -1.63 14.29 -5.89
CA ALA A 182 -2.12 15.41 -6.67
C ALA A 182 -3.55 15.81 -6.23
N PHE A 183 -4.45 14.83 -6.05
CA PHE A 183 -5.79 15.10 -5.55
C PHE A 183 -5.77 15.66 -4.13
N ARG A 184 -4.93 15.12 -3.23
CA ARG A 184 -4.79 15.67 -1.87
C ARG A 184 -4.27 17.10 -1.85
N ALA A 185 -3.39 17.46 -2.79
CA ALA A 185 -2.86 18.81 -2.91
C ALA A 185 -3.94 19.86 -3.23
N THR A 186 -5.08 19.46 -3.82
CA THR A 186 -6.21 20.37 -4.08
C THR A 186 -6.90 20.87 -2.79
N LYS A 187 -6.71 20.18 -1.66
CA LYS A 187 -7.37 20.45 -0.37
C LYS A 187 -8.91 20.49 -0.42
N LEU A 188 -9.51 19.97 -1.50
CA LEU A 188 -10.96 19.78 -1.55
C LEU A 188 -11.37 18.80 -0.47
N LYS A 189 -12.48 19.06 0.24
CA LYS A 189 -12.94 18.22 1.37
C LYS A 189 -13.04 16.74 1.00
N ILE A 190 -13.45 16.44 -0.23
CA ILE A 190 -13.55 15.07 -0.76
C ILE A 190 -12.20 14.38 -0.96
N PHE A 191 -11.10 15.14 -1.04
CA PHE A 191 -9.75 14.66 -1.36
C PHE A 191 -8.72 14.78 -0.24
N ILE A 192 -9.11 15.29 0.94
CA ILE A 192 -8.18 15.52 2.05
C ILE A 192 -7.54 14.20 2.55
N ASP A 193 -8.30 13.11 2.53
CA ASP A 193 -7.83 11.78 2.97
C ASP A 193 -7.80 10.78 1.79
N ALA A 194 -8.97 10.46 1.24
CA ALA A 194 -9.13 9.65 0.03
C ALA A 194 -9.04 10.57 -1.18
N PRO A 195 -8.04 10.46 -2.07
CA PRO A 195 -7.58 9.19 -2.61
C PRO A 195 -6.14 8.83 -2.23
N SER A 196 -5.38 9.72 -1.59
CA SER A 196 -3.96 9.49 -1.31
C SER A 196 -3.68 8.27 -0.43
N CYS A 197 -4.60 7.94 0.48
CA CYS A 197 -4.41 6.85 1.44
C CYS A 197 -4.55 5.48 0.79
N CYS A 198 -5.45 5.32 -0.18
CA CYS A 198 -5.75 4.02 -0.80
C CYS A 198 -5.21 3.88 -2.23
N ALA A 199 -4.63 4.95 -2.79
CA ALA A 199 -4.20 4.97 -4.18
C ALA A 199 -3.14 3.93 -4.52
N ALA A 200 -2.08 3.78 -3.72
CA ALA A 200 -1.09 2.73 -3.94
C ALA A 200 -1.74 1.33 -3.96
N SER A 201 -2.68 1.05 -3.06
CA SER A 201 -3.41 -0.22 -3.01
C SER A 201 -4.29 -0.45 -4.23
N LEU A 202 -4.93 0.59 -4.76
CA LEU A 202 -5.64 0.53 -6.04
C LEU A 202 -4.68 0.22 -7.19
N GLY A 203 -3.48 0.80 -7.19
CA GLY A 203 -2.47 0.48 -8.19
C GLY A 203 -1.85 -0.91 -8.02
N LEU A 204 -1.82 -1.50 -6.82
CA LEU A 204 -1.49 -2.91 -6.63
C LEU A 204 -2.55 -3.83 -7.27
N ALA A 205 -3.83 -3.45 -7.19
CA ALA A 205 -4.92 -4.16 -7.89
C ALA A 205 -4.68 -4.18 -9.42
N MET A 206 -4.06 -3.13 -9.96
CA MET A 206 -3.81 -3.00 -11.39
C MET A 206 -2.82 -4.05 -11.93
N TYR A 207 -1.97 -4.67 -11.10
CA TYR A 207 -1.17 -5.80 -11.57
C TYR A 207 -2.03 -7.00 -11.97
N GLY A 208 -3.14 -7.23 -11.27
CA GLY A 208 -4.13 -8.24 -11.68
C GLY A 208 -4.85 -7.84 -12.97
N VAL A 209 -5.18 -6.56 -13.16
CA VAL A 209 -5.75 -6.06 -14.42
C VAL A 209 -4.78 -6.24 -15.59
N LEU A 210 -3.52 -5.86 -15.39
CA LEU A 210 -2.45 -6.03 -16.37
C LEU A 210 -2.26 -7.50 -16.75
N ALA A 211 -2.28 -8.40 -15.77
CA ALA A 211 -2.20 -9.83 -16.03
C ALA A 211 -3.37 -10.31 -16.92
N LEU A 212 -4.59 -9.79 -16.74
CA LEU A 212 -5.72 -10.11 -17.61
C LEU A 212 -5.61 -9.53 -19.02
N ILE A 213 -4.99 -8.35 -19.16
CA ILE A 213 -4.76 -7.72 -20.47
C ILE A 213 -3.68 -8.47 -21.27
N ALA A 214 -2.66 -8.98 -20.58
CA ALA A 214 -1.52 -9.65 -21.20
C ALA A 214 -1.75 -11.13 -21.57
N LEU A 215 -2.88 -11.70 -21.12
CA LEU A 215 -3.32 -13.08 -21.39
C LEU A 215 -4.04 -13.23 -22.74
#